data_AF-A0A1J5PFF2-F1
#
_entry.id   AF-A0A1J5PFF2-F1
#
_cell.length_a   1.000
_cell.length_b   1.000
_cell.length_c   1.000
_cell.angle_alpha   90.00
_cell.angle_beta   90.00
_cell.angle_gamma   90.00
#
_symmetry.space_group_name_H-M   'P 1'
#
loop_
_entity.id
_entity.type
_entity.pdbx_description
1 polymer ?
#
loop_
_entity_poly.entity_id
_entity_poly.type
_entity_poly.pdbx_seq_one_letter_code
_entity_poly.pdbx_strand_id
1 'polypeptide(L)'
;MDCDTLVLAPFGDLFEVLERFELAVAHDVRRTSALIREGHLVATPYAFPQMNCGVMLYRRSDATAAFLADWQRRYAAAGRGRDQVSFRDLLWQSDIRFYVLPPEFNLRRVTVLDAWEPLDARPTILHSHRLLQHLRGAETRLDDLAAIMVAERQALAEEWAGLPDGGAAERFHLAEALLRGGDGADAP
;
A
#
# COMPACT_ATOMS: atom_id res chain seq x y z
N MET A 1 3.96 -10.32 7.69
CA MET A 1 3.44 -9.00 8.05
C MET A 1 4.63 -8.15 8.44
N ASP A 2 4.68 -6.91 8.00
CA ASP A 2 5.75 -5.99 8.37
C ASP A 2 5.65 -5.60 9.85
N CYS A 3 6.77 -5.13 10.41
CA CYS A 3 6.88 -4.75 11.81
C CYS A 3 6.14 -3.44 12.15
N ASP A 4 5.65 -2.72 11.16
CA ASP A 4 4.84 -1.51 11.27
C ASP A 4 3.37 -1.77 10.92
N THR A 5 2.89 -2.93 11.37
CA THR A 5 1.48 -3.32 11.31
C THR A 5 0.87 -3.43 12.71
N LEU A 6 -0.43 -3.17 12.80
CA LEU A 6 -1.24 -3.34 14.01
C LEU A 6 -2.51 -4.12 13.67
N VAL A 7 -2.74 -5.22 14.37
CA VAL A 7 -3.95 -6.05 14.21
C VAL A 7 -5.08 -5.42 15.03
N LEU A 8 -6.14 -5.00 14.34
CA LEU A 8 -7.30 -4.32 14.92
C LEU A 8 -8.48 -5.26 15.20
N ALA A 9 -8.58 -6.35 14.43
CA ALA A 9 -9.65 -7.33 14.55
C ALA A 9 -9.14 -8.75 14.26
N PRO A 10 -9.87 -9.81 14.69
CA PRO A 10 -9.54 -11.19 14.33
C PRO A 10 -9.52 -11.39 12.81
N PHE A 11 -8.59 -12.21 12.32
CA PHE A 11 -8.45 -12.47 10.88
C PHE A 11 -9.62 -13.24 10.26
N GLY A 12 -10.41 -13.96 11.07
CA GLY A 12 -11.58 -14.69 10.59
C GLY A 12 -11.25 -15.68 9.48
N ASP A 13 -11.95 -15.55 8.36
CA ASP A 13 -11.88 -16.36 7.14
C ASP A 13 -10.78 -15.91 6.16
N LEU A 14 -9.95 -14.93 6.52
CA LEU A 14 -8.92 -14.38 5.63
C LEU A 14 -8.02 -15.44 4.96
N PHE A 15 -7.69 -16.52 5.68
CA PHE A 15 -6.83 -17.59 5.15
C PHE A 15 -7.54 -18.50 4.15
N GLU A 16 -8.88 -18.52 4.10
CA GLU A 16 -9.66 -19.32 3.13
C GLU A 16 -9.43 -18.84 1.68
N VAL A 17 -9.00 -17.58 1.50
CA VAL A 17 -8.54 -17.06 0.20
C VAL A 17 -7.46 -17.97 -0.40
N LEU A 18 -6.58 -18.52 0.45
CA LEU A 18 -5.49 -19.40 0.02
C LEU A 18 -5.96 -20.80 -0.37
N GLU A 19 -7.22 -21.16 -0.19
CA GLU A 19 -7.75 -22.40 -0.75
C GLU A 19 -7.85 -22.29 -2.27
N ARG A 20 -8.14 -21.10 -2.79
CA ARG A 20 -8.36 -20.87 -4.22
C ARG A 20 -7.18 -20.19 -4.93
N PHE A 21 -6.43 -19.35 -4.23
CA PHE A 21 -5.28 -18.60 -4.75
C PHE A 21 -3.96 -19.03 -4.08
N GLU A 22 -2.85 -18.85 -4.77
CA GLU A 22 -1.50 -19.16 -4.26
C GLU A 22 -0.92 -18.01 -3.43
N LEU A 23 -1.38 -16.79 -3.71
CA LEU A 23 -0.92 -15.55 -3.08
C LEU A 23 -2.12 -14.62 -2.84
N ALA A 24 -2.08 -13.82 -1.79
CA ALA A 24 -2.94 -12.64 -1.68
C ALA A 24 -2.16 -11.44 -1.15
N VAL A 25 -2.34 -10.29 -1.79
CA VAL A 25 -1.64 -9.02 -1.50
C VAL A 25 -2.57 -7.84 -1.75
N ALA A 26 -2.33 -6.69 -1.14
CA ALA A 26 -3.11 -5.48 -1.42
C ALA A 26 -2.42 -4.61 -2.47
N HIS A 27 -3.18 -3.75 -3.15
CA HIS A 27 -2.58 -2.66 -3.93
C HIS A 27 -1.84 -1.69 -3.01
N ASP A 28 -0.73 -1.12 -3.50
CA ASP A 28 -0.18 0.05 -2.84
C ASP A 28 -1.08 1.29 -3.05
N VAL A 29 -0.87 2.28 -2.20
CA VAL A 29 -1.58 3.57 -2.23
C VAL A 29 -0.79 4.59 -3.06
N ARG A 30 -1.35 5.79 -3.29
CA ARG A 30 -0.73 6.81 -4.17
C ARG A 30 -0.33 6.25 -5.54
N ARG A 31 -1.21 5.44 -6.15
CA ARG A 31 -0.96 4.70 -7.41
C ARG A 31 -0.59 5.58 -8.61
N THR A 32 -0.90 6.88 -8.57
CA THR A 32 -0.54 7.85 -9.60
C THR A 32 0.88 8.41 -9.44
N SER A 33 1.49 8.28 -8.26
CA SER A 33 2.83 8.83 -7.97
C SER A 33 3.92 8.17 -8.81
N ALA A 34 4.95 8.94 -9.18
CA ALA A 34 6.12 8.42 -9.88
C ALA A 34 6.77 7.22 -9.15
N LEU A 35 6.82 7.30 -7.82
CA LEU A 35 7.34 6.26 -6.94
C LEU A 35 6.65 4.90 -7.13
N ILE A 36 5.31 4.88 -7.19
CA ILE A 36 4.51 3.66 -7.34
C ILE A 36 4.34 3.27 -8.81
N ARG A 37 4.49 4.22 -9.73
CA ARG A 37 4.52 3.97 -11.16
C ARG A 37 5.88 3.50 -11.67
N GLU A 38 6.92 3.48 -10.83
CA GLU A 38 8.27 3.06 -11.24
C GLU A 38 8.21 1.69 -11.96
N GLY A 39 8.83 1.63 -13.13
CA GLY A 39 8.99 0.45 -13.97
C GLY A 39 10.34 -0.21 -13.77
N HIS A 40 10.44 -1.53 -13.98
CA HIS A 40 11.74 -2.18 -14.15
C HIS A 40 11.84 -2.79 -15.56
N LEU A 41 11.62 -4.08 -15.70
CA LEU A 41 11.74 -4.80 -16.97
C LEU A 41 10.43 -4.81 -17.76
N VAL A 42 9.31 -4.56 -17.08
CA VAL A 42 7.96 -4.73 -17.64
C VAL A 42 7.16 -3.44 -17.52
N ALA A 43 6.58 -3.02 -18.63
CA ALA A 43 5.54 -2.00 -18.63
C ALA A 43 4.19 -2.65 -18.31
N THR A 44 3.56 -2.25 -17.21
CA THR A 44 2.21 -2.70 -16.83
C THR A 44 1.20 -1.56 -17.05
N PRO A 45 -0.09 -1.88 -17.31
CA PRO A 45 -1.13 -0.85 -17.36
C PRO A 45 -1.31 -0.20 -15.98
N TYR A 46 -1.84 1.04 -15.94
CA TYR A 46 -2.14 1.74 -14.68
C TYR A 46 -3.07 0.94 -13.75
N ALA A 47 -3.99 0.18 -14.34
CA ALA A 47 -4.90 -0.71 -13.62
C ALA A 47 -4.19 -1.89 -12.91
N PHE A 48 -2.89 -2.08 -13.16
CA PHE A 48 -2.02 -3.05 -12.50
C PHE A 48 -0.88 -2.32 -11.78
N PRO A 49 -1.16 -1.65 -10.64
CA PRO A 49 -0.17 -0.90 -9.88
C PRO A 49 0.80 -1.85 -9.16
N GLN A 50 1.82 -1.29 -8.50
CA GLN A 50 2.59 -2.08 -7.53
C GLN A 50 1.69 -2.55 -6.39
N MET A 51 1.99 -3.74 -5.87
CA MET A 51 1.33 -4.33 -4.71
C MET A 51 2.09 -3.94 -3.44
N ASN A 52 1.40 -3.73 -2.33
CA ASN A 52 2.03 -3.59 -1.03
C ASN A 52 2.30 -4.97 -0.41
N CYS A 53 3.57 -5.27 -0.16
CA CYS A 53 4.01 -6.56 0.37
C CYS A 53 3.99 -6.66 1.90
N GLY A 54 3.64 -5.59 2.62
CA GLY A 54 3.69 -5.59 4.09
C GLY A 54 2.64 -6.47 4.75
N VAL A 55 1.56 -6.82 4.02
CA VAL A 55 0.70 -7.94 4.36
C VAL A 55 0.57 -8.82 3.13
N MET A 56 1.01 -10.08 3.26
CA MET A 56 1.01 -11.07 2.20
C MET A 56 0.58 -12.41 2.77
N LEU A 57 -0.43 -13.00 2.15
CA LEU A 57 -0.80 -14.40 2.36
C LEU A 57 -0.18 -15.23 1.25
N TYR A 58 0.29 -16.42 1.56
CA TYR A 58 0.74 -17.35 0.54
C TYR A 58 0.42 -18.80 0.92
N ARG A 59 0.01 -19.59 -0.05
CA ARG A 59 -0.14 -21.04 0.09
C ARG A 59 1.25 -21.66 0.00
N ARG A 60 1.62 -22.50 0.98
CA ARG A 60 2.86 -23.27 0.88
C ARG A 60 2.73 -24.32 -0.23
N SER A 61 3.45 -24.11 -1.32
CA SER A 61 3.48 -25.00 -2.50
C SER A 61 4.79 -24.82 -3.27
N ASP A 62 5.12 -25.76 -4.14
CA ASP A 62 6.31 -25.65 -5.00
C ASP A 62 6.22 -24.45 -5.94
N ALA A 63 5.02 -24.14 -6.45
CA ALA A 63 4.78 -22.97 -7.30
C ALA A 63 5.09 -21.67 -6.56
N THR A 64 4.55 -21.50 -5.36
CA THR A 64 4.82 -20.33 -4.51
C THR A 64 6.29 -20.24 -4.12
N ALA A 65 6.93 -21.36 -3.77
CA ALA A 65 8.33 -21.39 -3.41
C ALA A 65 9.23 -20.97 -4.60
N ALA A 66 8.94 -21.47 -5.80
CA ALA A 66 9.64 -21.08 -7.02
C ALA A 66 9.44 -19.59 -7.34
N PHE A 67 8.22 -19.08 -7.17
CA PHE A 67 7.90 -17.66 -7.36
C PHE A 67 8.69 -16.76 -6.39
N LEU A 68 8.68 -17.07 -5.09
CA LEU A 68 9.41 -16.29 -4.08
C LEU A 68 10.92 -16.33 -4.32
N ALA A 69 11.46 -17.48 -4.72
CA ALA A 69 12.86 -17.61 -5.08
C ALA A 69 13.22 -16.76 -6.32
N ASP A 70 12.35 -16.70 -7.33
CA ASP A 70 12.58 -15.84 -8.50
C ASP A 70 12.48 -14.36 -8.15
N TRP A 71 11.52 -14.00 -7.30
CA TRP A 71 11.41 -12.63 -6.80
C TRP A 71 12.68 -12.18 -6.09
N GLN A 72 13.21 -13.01 -5.17
CA GLN A 72 14.45 -12.73 -4.46
C GLN A 72 15.63 -12.53 -5.43
N ARG A 73 15.78 -13.41 -6.43
CA ARG A 73 16.83 -13.27 -7.45
C ARG A 73 16.69 -11.98 -8.24
N ARG A 74 15.48 -11.65 -8.70
CA ARG A 74 15.21 -10.44 -9.49
C ARG A 74 15.42 -9.17 -8.68
N TYR A 75 15.02 -9.17 -7.41
CA TYR A 75 15.28 -8.06 -6.49
C TYR A 75 16.78 -7.81 -6.33
N ALA A 76 17.56 -8.87 -6.05
CA ALA A 76 19.01 -8.77 -5.93
C ALA A 76 19.67 -8.27 -7.23
N ALA A 77 19.21 -8.77 -8.38
CA ALA A 77 19.73 -8.38 -9.69
C ALA A 77 19.34 -6.95 -10.11
N ALA A 78 18.17 -6.46 -9.69
CA ALA A 78 17.73 -5.10 -10.00
C ALA A 78 18.63 -4.04 -9.35
N GLY A 79 19.27 -4.38 -8.22
CA GLY A 79 20.15 -3.45 -7.49
C GLY A 79 19.42 -2.21 -6.96
N ARG A 80 18.09 -2.28 -6.83
CA ARG A 80 17.25 -1.18 -6.33
C ARG A 80 16.92 -1.38 -4.87
N GLY A 81 16.69 -0.29 -4.14
CA GLY A 81 16.31 -0.33 -2.72
C GLY A 81 14.86 -0.74 -2.45
N ARG A 82 14.07 -1.06 -3.48
CA ARG A 82 12.63 -1.38 -3.35
C ARG A 82 12.28 -2.66 -4.10
N ASP A 83 11.72 -3.61 -3.36
CA ASP A 83 11.35 -4.96 -3.81
C ASP A 83 10.01 -5.00 -4.57
N GLN A 84 9.11 -4.07 -4.28
CA GLN A 84 7.77 -3.99 -4.88
C GLN A 84 7.81 -3.79 -6.41
N VAL A 85 8.85 -3.17 -6.95
CA VAL A 85 9.00 -2.97 -8.40
C VAL A 85 9.26 -4.30 -9.09
N SER A 86 10.23 -5.09 -8.61
CA SER A 86 10.53 -6.41 -9.18
C SER A 86 9.41 -7.42 -8.89
N PHE A 87 8.69 -7.24 -7.78
CA PHE A 87 7.51 -8.05 -7.45
C PHE A 87 6.38 -7.87 -8.46
N ARG A 88 6.01 -6.62 -8.78
CA ARG A 88 4.95 -6.32 -9.76
C ARG A 88 5.29 -6.91 -11.12
N ASP A 89 6.53 -6.72 -11.57
CA ASP A 89 6.99 -7.22 -12.86
C ASP A 89 6.91 -8.75 -12.93
N LEU A 90 7.33 -9.44 -11.85
CA LEU A 90 7.22 -10.89 -11.77
C LEU A 90 5.76 -11.35 -11.73
N LEU A 91 4.90 -10.71 -10.91
CA LEU A 91 3.47 -11.02 -10.85
C LEU A 91 2.82 -10.93 -12.23
N TRP A 92 3.11 -9.87 -12.98
CA TRP A 92 2.56 -9.66 -14.31
C TRP A 92 3.00 -10.73 -15.33
N GLN A 93 4.22 -11.26 -15.18
CA GLN A 93 4.79 -12.24 -16.11
C GLN A 93 4.54 -13.70 -15.72
N SER A 94 4.19 -13.96 -14.46
CA SER A 94 4.01 -15.31 -13.95
C SER A 94 2.58 -15.81 -14.08
N ASP A 95 2.41 -17.13 -14.08
CA ASP A 95 1.10 -17.78 -13.99
C ASP A 95 0.58 -17.93 -12.55
N ILE A 96 1.24 -17.30 -11.55
CA ILE A 96 0.81 -17.42 -10.15
C ILE A 96 -0.59 -16.83 -10.00
N ARG A 97 -1.49 -17.61 -9.40
CA ARG A 97 -2.86 -17.15 -9.15
C ARG A 97 -2.87 -16.35 -7.87
N PHE A 98 -3.05 -15.05 -7.97
CA PHE A 98 -3.13 -14.18 -6.80
C PHE A 98 -4.48 -13.48 -6.67
N TYR A 99 -4.82 -13.15 -5.42
CA TYR A 99 -5.99 -12.37 -5.06
C TYR A 99 -5.56 -10.98 -4.58
N VAL A 100 -6.31 -9.94 -4.97
CA VAL A 100 -6.10 -8.59 -4.46
C VAL A 100 -6.94 -8.41 -3.20
N LEU A 101 -6.27 -8.31 -2.06
CA LEU A 101 -6.91 -8.10 -0.77
C LEU A 101 -7.65 -6.75 -0.74
N PRO A 102 -8.86 -6.70 -0.17
CA PRO A 102 -9.51 -5.46 0.21
C PRO A 102 -8.61 -4.59 1.12
N PRO A 103 -8.72 -3.25 1.07
CA PRO A 103 -7.84 -2.34 1.80
C PRO A 103 -7.81 -2.54 3.32
N GLU A 104 -8.88 -3.04 3.93
CA GLU A 104 -9.00 -3.26 5.38
C GLU A 104 -8.06 -4.35 5.93
N PHE A 105 -7.50 -5.20 5.07
CA PHE A 105 -6.48 -6.19 5.42
C PHE A 105 -5.04 -5.69 5.24
N ASN A 106 -4.86 -4.46 4.73
CA ASN A 106 -3.58 -3.79 4.65
C ASN A 106 -3.81 -2.27 4.59
N LEU A 107 -4.40 -1.73 5.67
CA LEU A 107 -4.95 -0.38 5.69
C LEU A 107 -3.83 0.65 5.80
N ARG A 108 -3.35 1.12 4.63
CA ARG A 108 -2.32 2.18 4.51
C ARG A 108 -2.89 3.60 4.63
N ARG A 109 -4.15 3.79 4.24
CA ARG A 109 -4.84 5.10 4.26
C ARG A 109 -5.94 5.09 5.30
N VAL A 110 -5.59 5.35 6.54
CA VAL A 110 -6.55 5.26 7.66
C VAL A 110 -7.66 6.31 7.60
N THR A 111 -7.43 7.45 6.96
CA THR A 111 -8.43 8.51 6.82
C THR A 111 -9.64 8.09 5.99
N VAL A 112 -9.59 6.96 5.26
CA VAL A 112 -10.80 6.39 4.64
C VAL A 112 -11.85 6.00 5.67
N LEU A 113 -11.47 5.78 6.94
CA LEU A 113 -12.40 5.54 8.04
C LEU A 113 -13.31 6.73 8.33
N ASP A 114 -12.95 7.94 7.88
CA ASP A 114 -13.81 9.13 7.98
C ASP A 114 -14.92 9.14 6.92
N ALA A 115 -14.78 8.32 5.88
CA ALA A 115 -15.70 8.26 4.75
C ALA A 115 -16.46 6.93 4.67
N TRP A 116 -15.88 5.83 5.16
CA TRP A 116 -16.53 4.52 5.16
C TRP A 116 -17.76 4.50 6.06
N GLU A 117 -18.85 3.97 5.52
CA GLU A 117 -20.04 3.60 6.28
C GLU A 117 -19.78 2.32 7.08
N PRO A 118 -20.52 2.06 8.17
CA PRO A 118 -20.29 0.89 9.02
C PRO A 118 -20.35 -0.49 8.32
N LEU A 119 -20.93 -0.57 7.12
CA LEU A 119 -21.05 -1.79 6.32
C LEU A 119 -20.03 -1.87 5.16
N ASP A 120 -19.21 -0.83 4.94
CA ASP A 120 -18.26 -0.79 3.82
C ASP A 120 -17.09 -1.75 4.04
N ALA A 121 -16.60 -1.85 5.27
CA ALA A 121 -15.41 -2.63 5.58
C ALA A 121 -15.30 -2.96 7.07
N ARG A 122 -14.47 -3.96 7.39
CA ARG A 122 -14.07 -4.33 8.75
C ARG A 122 -12.56 -4.10 8.90
N PRO A 123 -12.11 -2.93 9.40
CA PRO A 123 -10.69 -2.65 9.58
C PRO A 123 -10.00 -3.75 10.41
N THR A 124 -9.09 -4.49 9.79
CA THR A 124 -8.49 -5.69 10.41
C THR A 124 -7.01 -5.52 10.63
N ILE A 125 -6.27 -4.98 9.65
CA ILE A 125 -4.83 -4.77 9.76
C ILE A 125 -4.52 -3.35 9.33
N LEU A 126 -4.09 -2.54 10.29
CA LEU A 126 -3.47 -1.24 10.06
C LEU A 126 -2.02 -1.45 9.65
N HIS A 127 -1.56 -0.71 8.65
CA HIS A 127 -0.15 -0.70 8.24
C HIS A 127 0.32 0.74 8.06
N SER A 128 1.16 1.21 8.98
CA SER A 128 1.62 2.60 9.03
C SER A 128 3.04 2.72 9.56
N HIS A 129 3.91 3.38 8.78
CA HIS A 129 5.27 3.72 9.20
C HIS A 129 5.32 4.56 10.49
N ARG A 130 4.22 5.22 10.86
CA ARG A 130 4.11 5.97 12.11
C ARG A 130 4.25 5.08 13.35
N LEU A 131 3.93 3.80 13.24
CA LEU A 131 4.16 2.83 14.33
C LEU A 131 5.66 2.72 14.70
N LEU A 132 6.55 3.02 13.75
CA LEU A 132 8.00 2.98 13.94
C LEU A 132 8.65 4.38 14.01
N GLN A 133 7.87 5.46 14.06
CA GLN A 133 8.44 6.82 14.02
C GLN A 133 9.38 7.11 15.20
N HIS A 134 9.11 6.50 16.35
CA HIS A 134 9.94 6.65 17.56
C HIS A 134 11.34 6.06 17.39
N LEU A 135 11.50 5.03 16.55
CA LEU A 135 12.80 4.48 16.18
C LEU A 135 13.58 5.40 15.22
N ARG A 136 12.90 6.39 14.65
CA ARG A 136 13.47 7.39 13.72
C ARG A 136 13.63 8.77 14.38
N GLY A 137 13.54 8.83 15.71
CA GLY A 137 13.81 10.05 16.49
C GLY A 137 12.57 10.87 16.88
N ALA A 138 11.35 10.43 16.56
CA ALA A 138 10.16 11.07 17.10
C ALA A 138 10.03 10.81 18.61
N GLU A 139 9.74 11.84 19.40
CA GLU A 139 9.64 11.72 20.87
C GLU A 139 8.46 10.85 21.30
N THR A 140 7.34 10.94 20.57
CA THR A 140 6.12 10.21 20.88
C THR A 140 6.01 8.93 20.05
N ARG A 141 5.87 7.80 20.75
CA ARG A 141 5.46 6.53 20.14
C ARG A 141 3.95 6.54 19.91
N LEU A 142 3.54 6.17 18.69
CA LEU A 142 2.14 5.89 18.35
C LEU A 142 2.01 4.37 18.22
N ASP A 143 1.07 3.77 18.94
CA ASP A 143 0.86 2.32 18.98
C ASP A 143 -0.61 1.89 18.93
N ASP A 144 -1.54 2.84 18.78
CA ASP A 144 -2.95 2.59 18.59
C ASP A 144 -3.56 3.32 17.38
N LEU A 145 -4.75 2.88 16.97
CA LEU A 145 -5.46 3.44 15.82
C LEU A 145 -5.89 4.90 16.05
N ALA A 146 -6.30 5.27 17.27
CA ALA A 146 -6.84 6.60 17.55
C ALA A 146 -5.75 7.67 17.42
N ALA A 147 -4.56 7.42 17.96
CA ALA A 147 -3.40 8.29 17.85
C ALA A 147 -2.91 8.41 16.40
N ILE A 148 -2.89 7.30 15.66
CA ILE A 148 -2.56 7.30 14.23
C ILE A 148 -3.58 8.10 13.42
N MET A 149 -4.88 7.96 13.72
CA MET A 149 -5.94 8.74 13.05
C MET A 149 -5.76 10.24 13.25
N VAL A 150 -5.40 10.69 14.44
CA VAL A 150 -5.12 12.12 14.70
C VAL A 150 -3.96 12.61 13.81
N ALA A 151 -2.85 11.89 13.80
CA ALA A 151 -1.67 12.27 13.02
C ALA A 151 -1.91 12.23 11.50
N GLU A 152 -2.67 11.24 11.01
CA GLU A 152 -3.00 11.10 9.59
C GLU A 152 -4.03 12.12 9.12
N ARG A 153 -5.01 12.50 9.96
CA ARG A 153 -5.93 13.61 9.65
C ARG A 153 -5.20 14.94 9.55
N GLN A 154 -4.23 15.19 10.42
CA GLN A 154 -3.39 16.39 10.33
C GLN A 154 -2.61 16.41 9.01
N ALA A 155 -1.91 15.32 8.68
CA ALA A 155 -1.15 15.23 7.43
C ALA A 155 -2.05 15.36 6.19
N LEU A 156 -3.28 14.83 6.24
CA LEU A 156 -4.26 15.02 5.18
C LEU A 156 -4.68 16.50 5.10
N ALA A 157 -5.01 17.15 6.21
CA ALA A 157 -5.36 18.57 6.21
C ALA A 157 -4.25 19.45 5.62
N GLU A 158 -2.98 19.14 5.91
CA GLU A 158 -1.81 19.78 5.32
C GLU A 158 -1.69 19.54 3.81
N GLU A 159 -1.93 18.31 3.33
CA GLU A 159 -1.91 17.98 1.89
C GLU A 159 -2.98 18.74 1.10
N TRP A 160 -4.12 19.02 1.72
CA TRP A 160 -5.23 19.77 1.11
C TRP A 160 -5.19 21.28 1.42
N ALA A 161 -4.19 21.75 2.17
CA ALA A 161 -4.07 23.15 2.57
C ALA A 161 -3.85 24.07 1.36
N GLY A 162 -4.46 25.25 1.39
CA GLY A 162 -4.31 26.24 0.32
C GLY A 162 -5.12 25.97 -0.96
N LEU A 163 -5.86 24.85 -1.02
CA LEU A 163 -6.84 24.63 -2.08
C LEU A 163 -8.10 25.45 -1.81
N PRO A 164 -8.69 26.10 -2.84
CA PRO A 164 -9.94 26.83 -2.69
C PRO A 164 -11.06 25.89 -2.24
N ASP A 165 -12.06 26.48 -1.58
CA ASP A 165 -13.33 25.80 -1.32
C ASP A 165 -14.05 25.55 -2.65
N GLY A 166 -14.81 24.46 -2.70
CA GLY A 166 -15.48 24.01 -3.92
C GLY A 166 -16.01 22.59 -3.80
N GLY A 167 -16.60 22.09 -4.88
CA GLY A 167 -17.07 20.70 -4.94
C GLY A 167 -15.92 19.72 -4.75
N ALA A 168 -16.19 18.58 -4.10
CA ALA A 168 -15.16 17.58 -3.81
C ALA A 168 -14.38 17.12 -5.06
N ALA A 169 -15.08 16.92 -6.20
CA ALA A 169 -14.46 16.53 -7.46
C ALA A 169 -13.55 17.63 -8.05
N GLU A 170 -14.01 18.89 -8.01
CA GLU A 170 -13.23 20.03 -8.51
C GLU A 170 -11.96 20.23 -7.69
N ARG A 171 -12.10 20.22 -6.36
CA ARG A 171 -10.95 20.31 -5.43
C ARG A 171 -9.95 19.18 -5.69
N PHE A 172 -10.44 17.95 -5.90
CA PHE A 172 -9.58 16.81 -6.21
C PHE A 172 -8.80 17.00 -7.53
N HIS A 173 -9.48 17.39 -8.61
CA HIS A 173 -8.81 17.59 -9.90
C HIS A 173 -7.82 18.75 -9.87
N LEU A 174 -8.10 19.82 -9.12
CA LEU A 174 -7.15 20.91 -8.92
C LEU A 174 -5.92 20.44 -8.16
N ALA A 175 -6.09 19.71 -7.04
CA ALA A 175 -4.99 19.13 -6.28
C ALA A 175 -4.12 18.21 -7.16
N GLU A 176 -4.77 17.34 -7.94
CA GLU A 176 -4.09 16.44 -8.86
C GLU A 176 -3.29 17.20 -9.93
N ALA A 177 -3.85 18.27 -10.51
CA ALA A 177 -3.16 19.09 -11.49
C ALA A 177 -1.94 19.81 -10.89
N LEU A 178 -2.05 20.34 -9.67
CA LEU A 178 -0.94 20.99 -8.95
C LEU A 178 0.20 20.00 -8.67
N LEU A 179 -0.11 18.80 -8.18
CA LEU A 179 0.88 17.76 -7.92
C LEU A 179 1.58 17.31 -9.20
N ARG A 180 0.83 17.10 -10.30
CA ARG A 180 1.41 16.73 -11.60
C ARG A 180 2.24 17.86 -12.22
N GLY A 181 1.91 19.12 -11.96
CA GLY A 181 2.68 20.28 -12.41
C GLY A 181 3.95 20.53 -11.59
N GLY A 182 4.00 20.03 -10.34
CA GLY A 182 5.14 20.14 -9.42
C GLY A 182 6.22 19.06 -9.60
N ASP A 183 5.89 17.92 -10.21
CA ASP A 183 6.82 16.79 -10.49
C ASP A 183 7.98 17.14 -11.47
N GLY A 184 8.14 18.42 -11.85
CA GLY A 184 9.32 18.96 -12.52
C GLY A 184 10.41 19.50 -11.57
N ALA A 185 10.20 19.46 -10.25
CA ALA A 185 11.18 19.86 -9.26
C ALA A 185 11.42 18.70 -8.28
N ASP A 186 12.52 17.98 -8.51
CA ASP A 186 13.15 17.07 -7.56
C ASP A 186 13.16 17.63 -6.14
N ALA A 187 12.85 16.77 -5.16
CA ALA A 187 13.47 16.81 -3.84
C ALA A 187 13.40 15.41 -3.18
N PRO A 188 14.38 15.07 -2.33
CA PRO A 188 15.05 13.77 -2.24
C PRO A 188 14.32 12.64 -1.48
#